data_AF-A0A7Y8LA09-F1
#
_entry.id   AF-A0A7Y8LA09-F1
#
_cell.length_a   1.000
_cell.length_b   1.000
_cell.length_c   1.000
_cell.angle_alpha   90.00
_cell.angle_beta   90.00
_cell.angle_gamma   90.00
#
_symmetry.space_group_name_H-M   'P 1'
#
loop_
_entity.id
_entity.type
_entity.pdbx_description
1 polymer ?
#
loop_
_entity_poly.entity_id
_entity_poly.type
_entity_poly.pdbx_seq_one_letter_code
_entity_poly.pdbx_strand_id
1 'polypeptide(L)'
;MFRKSTVLIFTAGFLYAQNNIYVYEYHAKKREGINLDYERSVGVEYLNFLRQSANMTPFILNTLLNSSSQNHAKYLNANNQVGHYEDKSYQYFTGVEPKDRVNYVGYDAYEGENVTYGVESVKASIDNLFSAIYHRFGFLNYDANEIGIGIDGLNYVYNMGNKEINDICKGSSYSGYGYYYYGICIDYNFKIEKNSYDTAKNSSRAKNPEVILWPYNGMSDFEPPFFEESPDPLPNHSVSGNPISVKFNEYFVKSVQLISFELYKNGVKVDNTLILTKDNDPNSKFSEFEFALFPLDRLDWNTNYSVKTSFNVDGATKNYEWSFKTKSLDIPVYEINSTTAKIDIKPNVEYAIYLKPLNANDISNGYSSQYQSGMEFLKTDFIDMNTLKIAISGSIGQKAIFNFQSGRVLELTLSNTDLATYPTTNQNFTLNLQKGWNLVSIPVNKSYNSSIFSGDTTYTYNGSYTKNPTTLNPKQGIWVLSSSSKSYTFEGQEYSSDSFSTLSSGWSLLGAGKNITIQNEISCQNCSIKSSWTYNATLSSWSKNPSTINRGEGFWIYK
;
A
#
# COMPACT_ATOMS: atom_id res chain seq x y z
N MET A 1 -48.42 -5.07 46.15
CA MET A 1 -48.99 -4.97 44.80
C MET A 1 -49.53 -3.55 44.63
N PHE A 2 -48.68 -2.59 44.29
CA PHE A 2 -49.06 -1.18 44.12
C PHE A 2 -48.43 -0.68 42.82
N ARG A 3 -49.28 -0.31 41.86
CA ARG A 3 -48.90 0.23 40.55
C ARG A 3 -48.59 1.72 40.69
N LYS A 4 -47.46 2.12 40.10
CA LYS A 4 -46.98 3.51 39.98
C LYS A 4 -47.85 4.30 39.00
N SER A 5 -48.14 5.54 39.39
CA SER A 5 -48.60 6.62 38.51
C SER A 5 -47.43 7.51 38.10
N THR A 6 -47.45 7.93 36.84
CA THR A 6 -46.56 8.89 36.16
C THR A 6 -46.83 10.32 36.61
N VAL A 7 -45.81 11.15 36.86
CA VAL A 7 -45.76 12.60 36.51
C VAL A 7 -44.28 13.05 36.35
N LEU A 8 -44.07 13.86 35.31
CA LEU A 8 -42.87 14.56 34.82
C LEU A 8 -42.09 15.38 35.84
N ILE A 9 -40.78 15.53 35.60
CA ILE A 9 -40.01 16.76 35.89
C ILE A 9 -39.19 17.16 34.66
N PHE A 10 -39.31 18.44 34.31
CA PHE A 10 -38.66 19.20 33.25
C PHE A 10 -37.13 19.21 33.32
N THR A 11 -36.47 19.21 32.17
CA THR A 11 -35.23 20.00 31.94
C THR A 11 -35.18 20.51 30.49
N ALA A 12 -35.19 21.84 30.36
CA ALA A 12 -34.67 22.57 29.20
C ALA A 12 -33.17 22.24 29.06
N GLY A 13 -32.57 22.05 27.89
CA GLY A 13 -32.60 22.89 26.70
C GLY A 13 -31.20 23.47 26.50
N PHE A 14 -30.32 22.70 25.88
CA PHE A 14 -29.11 23.21 25.21
C PHE A 14 -29.01 22.49 23.86
N LEU A 15 -29.29 23.24 22.80
CA LEU A 15 -28.97 22.85 21.43
C LEU A 15 -27.44 22.83 21.28
N TYR A 16 -26.89 21.68 20.92
CA TYR A 16 -25.62 21.58 20.21
C TYR A 16 -25.87 20.77 18.95
N ALA A 17 -25.41 21.32 17.82
CA ALA A 17 -25.59 20.80 16.48
C ALA A 17 -25.18 19.31 16.40
N GLN A 18 -26.12 18.46 15.97
CA GLN A 18 -25.81 17.11 15.54
C GLN A 18 -25.05 17.21 14.22
N ASN A 19 -23.72 17.08 14.28
CA ASN A 19 -22.94 16.70 13.12
C ASN A 19 -23.38 15.28 12.72
N ASN A 20 -23.83 15.12 11.48
CA ASN A 20 -24.02 13.82 10.85
C ASN A 20 -22.66 13.12 10.75
N ILE A 21 -22.29 12.39 11.80
CA ILE A 21 -21.24 11.39 11.74
C ILE A 21 -21.83 10.23 10.95
N TYR A 22 -21.41 10.07 9.71
CA TYR A 22 -21.68 8.86 8.94
C TYR A 22 -21.02 7.68 9.66
N VAL A 23 -21.81 6.91 10.39
CA VAL A 23 -21.41 5.62 10.92
C VAL A 23 -21.40 4.66 9.74
N TYR A 24 -20.22 4.30 9.25
CA TYR A 24 -20.08 3.17 8.34
C TYR A 24 -20.44 1.91 9.11
N GLU A 25 -21.60 1.31 8.82
CA GLU A 25 -21.89 -0.08 9.22
C GLU A 25 -20.96 -1.00 8.43
N TYR A 26 -19.77 -1.21 8.98
CA TYR A 26 -18.84 -2.19 8.47
C TYR A 26 -19.35 -3.58 8.87
N HIS A 27 -20.03 -4.28 7.96
CA HIS A 27 -20.14 -5.73 8.08
C HIS A 27 -18.74 -6.30 7.89
N ALA A 28 -18.02 -6.50 9.00
CA ALA A 28 -16.72 -7.13 9.01
C ALA A 28 -16.82 -8.48 8.27
N LYS A 29 -16.30 -8.52 7.03
CA LYS A 29 -15.97 -9.78 6.38
C LYS A 29 -14.92 -10.44 7.28
N LYS A 30 -15.37 -11.40 8.09
CA LYS A 30 -14.54 -12.14 9.01
C LYS A 30 -13.54 -12.96 8.20
N ARG A 31 -12.27 -12.55 8.18
CA ARG A 31 -11.18 -13.32 7.57
C ARG A 31 -10.81 -14.44 8.55
N GLU A 32 -11.49 -15.59 8.47
CA GLU A 32 -11.20 -16.74 9.33
C GLU A 32 -9.90 -17.45 8.89
N GLY A 33 -9.07 -17.85 9.86
CA GLY A 33 -7.85 -18.64 9.61
C GLY A 33 -6.56 -17.85 9.32
N ILE A 34 -6.45 -16.60 9.76
CA ILE A 34 -5.22 -15.81 9.60
C ILE A 34 -4.05 -16.49 10.33
N ASN A 35 -2.98 -16.83 9.59
CA ASN A 35 -1.69 -17.14 10.18
C ASN A 35 -1.01 -15.83 10.57
N LEU A 36 -1.11 -15.45 11.85
CA LEU A 36 -0.57 -14.19 12.36
C LEU A 36 0.93 -14.06 12.13
N ASP A 37 1.70 -15.13 12.32
CA ASP A 37 3.16 -15.08 12.15
C ASP A 37 3.54 -14.84 10.68
N TYR A 38 2.80 -15.45 9.75
CA TYR A 38 2.96 -15.20 8.32
C TYR A 38 2.62 -13.75 7.95
N GLU A 39 1.45 -13.24 8.34
CA GLU A 39 1.06 -11.86 7.99
C GLU A 39 1.98 -10.82 8.66
N ARG A 40 2.49 -11.07 9.87
CA ARG A 40 3.52 -10.24 10.50
C ARG A 40 4.83 -10.26 9.72
N SER A 41 5.27 -11.43 9.26
CA SER A 41 6.47 -11.56 8.41
C SER A 41 6.31 -10.75 7.13
N VAL A 42 5.19 -10.92 6.42
CA VAL A 42 4.88 -10.16 5.20
C VAL A 42 4.86 -8.66 5.47
N GLY A 43 4.21 -8.23 6.57
CA GLY A 43 4.12 -6.82 6.95
C GLY A 43 5.48 -6.20 7.23
N VAL A 44 6.30 -6.84 8.07
CA VAL A 44 7.63 -6.30 8.41
C VAL A 44 8.60 -6.34 7.23
N GLU A 45 8.53 -7.39 6.39
CA GLU A 45 9.34 -7.50 5.17
C GLU A 45 8.99 -6.38 4.20
N TYR A 46 7.69 -6.13 3.97
CA TYR A 46 7.25 -5.06 3.09
C TYR A 46 7.61 -3.66 3.62
N LEU A 47 7.37 -3.39 4.91
CA LEU A 47 7.75 -2.12 5.53
C LEU A 47 9.26 -1.90 5.48
N ASN A 48 10.06 -2.95 5.73
CA ASN A 48 11.51 -2.87 5.64
C ASN A 48 12.00 -2.67 4.20
N PHE A 49 11.34 -3.26 3.21
CA PHE A 49 11.62 -2.99 1.80
C PHE A 49 11.42 -1.50 1.47
N LEU A 50 10.32 -0.89 1.94
CA LEU A 50 10.07 0.55 1.76
C LEU A 50 11.11 1.41 2.46
N ARG A 51 11.46 1.09 3.72
CA ARG A 51 12.50 1.78 4.49
C ARG A 51 13.86 1.68 3.81
N GLN A 52 14.27 0.49 3.40
CA GLN A 52 15.55 0.26 2.72
C GLN A 52 15.62 0.93 1.36
N SER A 53 14.50 1.01 0.63
CA SER A 53 14.41 1.76 -0.63
C SER A 53 14.59 3.27 -0.43
N ALA A 54 14.24 3.77 0.76
CA ALA A 54 14.56 5.11 1.24
C ALA A 54 15.94 5.19 1.95
N ASN A 55 16.80 4.18 1.77
CA ASN A 55 18.13 4.05 2.38
C ASN A 55 18.17 3.95 3.92
N MET A 56 17.04 3.66 4.57
CA MET A 56 16.97 3.50 6.02
C MET A 56 17.34 2.09 6.49
N THR A 57 17.68 1.97 7.77
CA THR A 57 17.85 0.68 8.42
C THR A 57 16.50 -0.05 8.58
N PRO A 58 16.46 -1.37 8.42
CA PRO A 58 15.24 -2.14 8.68
C PRO A 58 14.89 -2.14 10.17
N PHE A 59 13.61 -2.24 10.48
CA PHE A 59 13.12 -2.58 11.81
C PHE A 59 13.32 -4.06 12.13
N ILE A 60 13.55 -4.34 13.40
CA ILE A 60 13.60 -5.70 13.96
C ILE A 60 12.28 -5.99 14.70
N LEU A 61 11.68 -7.16 14.50
CA LEU A 61 10.49 -7.54 15.25
C LEU A 61 10.81 -7.69 16.75
N ASN A 62 9.99 -7.07 17.59
CA ASN A 62 10.04 -7.20 19.04
C ASN A 62 8.79 -7.94 19.56
N THR A 63 8.99 -8.95 20.41
CA THR A 63 7.89 -9.81 20.91
C THR A 63 6.96 -9.10 21.90
N LEU A 64 7.47 -8.15 22.68
CA LEU A 64 6.66 -7.35 23.60
C LEU A 64 5.81 -6.36 22.81
N LEU A 65 6.41 -5.64 21.86
CA LEU A 65 5.66 -4.75 20.98
C LEU A 65 4.62 -5.52 20.14
N ASN A 66 4.95 -6.73 19.65
CA ASN A 66 3.96 -7.60 18.99
C ASN A 66 2.77 -7.91 19.90
N SER A 67 3.03 -8.15 21.19
CA SER A 67 1.99 -8.44 22.17
C SER A 67 1.12 -7.22 22.44
N SER A 68 1.73 -6.03 22.62
CA SER A 68 1.01 -4.76 22.77
C SER A 68 0.14 -4.47 21.56
N SER A 69 0.72 -4.44 20.36
CA SER A 69 -0.01 -4.21 19.11
C SER A 69 -1.15 -5.21 18.92
N GLN A 70 -0.92 -6.49 19.24
CA GLN A 70 -1.94 -7.53 19.08
C GLN A 70 -3.09 -7.39 20.08
N ASN A 71 -2.80 -6.99 21.32
CA ASN A 71 -3.82 -6.71 22.32
C ASN A 71 -4.69 -5.53 21.86
N HIS A 72 -4.07 -4.46 21.37
CA HIS A 72 -4.80 -3.31 20.87
C HIS A 72 -5.63 -3.63 19.61
N ALA A 73 -5.08 -4.38 18.66
CA ALA A 73 -5.84 -4.82 17.48
C ALA A 73 -7.09 -5.64 17.87
N LYS A 74 -6.97 -6.54 18.86
CA LYS A 74 -8.11 -7.30 19.41
C LYS A 74 -9.11 -6.40 20.11
N TYR A 75 -8.65 -5.42 20.90
CA TYR A 75 -9.50 -4.43 21.53
C TYR A 75 -10.33 -3.67 20.49
N LEU A 76 -9.69 -3.16 19.43
CA LEU A 76 -10.37 -2.42 18.37
C LEU A 76 -11.43 -3.28 17.68
N ASN A 77 -11.06 -4.49 17.28
CA ASN A 77 -11.97 -5.40 16.57
C ASN A 77 -13.14 -5.87 17.44
N ALA A 78 -12.89 -6.26 18.69
CA ALA A 78 -13.91 -6.80 19.59
C ALA A 78 -14.94 -5.75 20.05
N ASN A 79 -14.59 -4.47 19.98
CA ASN A 79 -15.41 -3.36 20.48
C ASN A 79 -15.89 -2.43 19.37
N ASN A 80 -15.61 -2.75 18.10
CA ASN A 80 -15.88 -1.88 16.94
C ASN A 80 -15.36 -0.44 17.15
N GLN A 81 -14.14 -0.32 17.69
CA GLN A 81 -13.50 0.97 17.96
C GLN A 81 -12.41 1.26 16.92
N VAL A 82 -12.06 2.55 16.79
CA VAL A 82 -10.96 3.04 15.95
C VAL A 82 -10.12 4.05 16.74
N GLY A 83 -8.88 4.26 16.31
CA GLY A 83 -7.96 5.21 16.91
C GLY A 83 -6.98 4.59 17.90
N HIS A 84 -6.30 5.45 18.67
CA HIS A 84 -5.14 5.08 19.50
C HIS A 84 -5.46 4.81 20.97
N TYR A 85 -6.70 5.04 21.41
CA TYR A 85 -7.07 5.05 22.82
C TYR A 85 -7.99 3.88 23.18
N GLU A 86 -7.80 3.33 24.37
CA GLU A 86 -8.71 2.34 24.95
C GLU A 86 -9.51 2.92 26.13
N ASP A 87 -10.73 2.42 26.30
CA ASP A 87 -11.58 2.72 27.44
C ASP A 87 -11.72 1.47 28.30
N LYS A 88 -11.47 1.63 29.60
CA LYS A 88 -11.50 0.59 30.63
C LYS A 88 -12.83 -0.16 30.76
N SER A 89 -13.91 0.39 30.22
CA SER A 89 -15.24 -0.22 30.23
C SER A 89 -15.43 -1.32 29.18
N TYR A 90 -14.53 -1.41 28.20
CA TYR A 90 -14.60 -2.38 27.11
C TYR A 90 -13.75 -3.63 27.37
N GLN A 91 -14.10 -4.73 26.70
CA GLN A 91 -13.33 -5.99 26.78
C GLN A 91 -11.96 -5.84 26.12
N TYR A 92 -11.01 -6.66 26.56
CA TYR A 92 -9.61 -6.65 26.09
C TYR A 92 -8.83 -5.34 26.39
N PHE A 93 -9.33 -4.49 27.28
CA PHE A 93 -8.58 -3.33 27.77
C PHE A 93 -7.25 -3.74 28.40
N THR A 94 -6.17 -3.08 27.96
CA THR A 94 -4.80 -3.24 28.48
C THR A 94 -4.16 -1.91 28.88
N GLY A 95 -4.67 -0.78 28.40
CA GLY A 95 -4.18 0.55 28.77
C GLY A 95 -4.77 1.66 27.91
N VAL A 96 -4.97 2.87 28.49
CA VAL A 96 -5.67 3.96 27.80
C VAL A 96 -4.86 4.48 26.62
N GLU A 97 -3.61 4.85 26.85
CA GLU A 97 -2.69 5.36 25.83
C GLU A 97 -1.76 4.24 25.34
N PRO A 98 -1.12 4.39 24.16
CA PRO A 98 -0.12 3.44 23.68
C PRO A 98 0.91 3.07 24.76
N LYS A 99 1.49 4.09 25.41
CA LYS A 99 2.47 3.94 26.50
C LYS A 99 1.99 3.02 27.64
N ASP A 100 0.69 3.06 27.98
CA ASP A 100 0.13 2.24 29.05
C ASP A 100 0.05 0.76 28.62
N ARG A 101 -0.21 0.52 27.33
CA ARG A 101 -0.34 -0.82 26.74
C ARG A 101 1.01 -1.51 26.54
N VAL A 102 2.04 -0.76 26.15
CA VAL A 102 3.40 -1.33 26.09
C VAL A 102 3.94 -1.63 27.49
N ASN A 103 3.60 -0.81 28.49
CA ASN A 103 3.91 -1.09 29.89
C ASN A 103 3.21 -2.36 30.39
N TYR A 104 1.93 -2.55 30.03
CA TYR A 104 1.17 -3.74 30.40
C TYR A 104 1.85 -5.05 29.98
N VAL A 105 2.64 -5.02 28.90
CA VAL A 105 3.43 -6.16 28.42
C VAL A 105 4.91 -6.13 28.82
N GLY A 106 5.35 -5.16 29.64
CA GLY A 106 6.71 -5.06 30.18
C GLY A 106 7.73 -4.41 29.23
N TYR A 107 7.28 -3.52 28.35
CA TYR A 107 8.13 -2.65 27.56
C TYR A 107 8.18 -1.27 28.23
N ASP A 108 9.37 -0.84 28.66
CA ASP A 108 9.53 0.22 29.68
C ASP A 108 9.90 1.59 29.10
N ALA A 109 9.93 1.72 27.77
CA ALA A 109 10.18 2.97 27.05
C ALA A 109 8.97 3.42 26.23
N TYR A 110 8.89 4.73 25.96
CA TYR A 110 7.93 5.30 25.03
C TYR A 110 8.10 4.74 23.60
N GLU A 111 6.99 4.54 22.91
CA GLU A 111 6.88 4.06 21.55
C GLU A 111 6.03 4.99 20.66
N GLY A 112 6.27 4.92 19.35
CA GLY A 112 5.32 5.44 18.35
C GLY A 112 4.27 4.39 17.99
N GLU A 113 3.10 4.83 17.53
CA GLU A 113 2.04 3.92 17.07
C GLU A 113 1.41 4.40 15.76
N ASN A 114 1.26 3.48 14.81
CA ASN A 114 0.40 3.63 13.65
C ASN A 114 -0.75 2.62 13.72
N VAL A 115 -1.95 3.00 13.31
CA VAL A 115 -3.15 2.14 13.31
C VAL A 115 -3.93 2.29 12.01
N THR A 116 -4.41 1.19 11.43
CA THR A 116 -5.45 1.23 10.38
C THR A 116 -6.61 0.30 10.71
N TYR A 117 -7.77 0.59 10.11
CA TYR A 117 -9.01 -0.14 10.29
C TYR A 117 -9.68 -0.42 8.95
N GLY A 118 -10.38 -1.56 8.84
CA GLY A 118 -11.18 -1.91 7.66
C GLY A 118 -10.39 -2.18 6.37
N VAL A 119 -9.09 -2.47 6.48
CA VAL A 119 -8.20 -2.67 5.31
C VAL A 119 -8.02 -4.15 5.00
N GLU A 120 -8.05 -4.53 3.72
CA GLU A 120 -8.10 -5.94 3.31
C GLU A 120 -6.79 -6.73 3.53
N SER A 121 -5.64 -6.06 3.59
CA SER A 121 -4.34 -6.70 3.72
C SER A 121 -3.34 -5.84 4.47
N VAL A 122 -2.29 -6.48 5.03
CA VAL A 122 -1.19 -5.79 5.71
C VAL A 122 -0.43 -4.84 4.76
N LYS A 123 -0.28 -5.22 3.48
CA LYS A 123 0.36 -4.36 2.47
C LYS A 123 -0.46 -3.09 2.25
N ALA A 124 -1.77 -3.24 2.01
CA ALA A 124 -2.66 -2.10 1.83
C ALA A 124 -2.73 -1.22 3.09
N SER A 125 -2.64 -1.81 4.29
CA SER A 125 -2.56 -1.07 5.56
C SER A 125 -1.31 -0.20 5.60
N ILE A 126 -0.14 -0.76 5.24
CA ILE A 126 1.12 -0.03 5.17
C ILE A 126 1.05 1.07 4.09
N ASP A 127 0.55 0.76 2.90
CA ASP A 127 0.40 1.73 1.79
C ASP A 127 -0.48 2.93 2.20
N ASN A 128 -1.61 2.67 2.85
CA ASN A 128 -2.49 3.71 3.38
C ASN A 128 -1.78 4.59 4.41
N LEU A 129 -1.05 3.99 5.36
CA LEU A 129 -0.27 4.73 6.36
C LEU A 129 0.91 5.50 5.75
N PHE A 130 1.47 5.04 4.63
CA PHE A 130 2.45 5.80 3.88
C PHE A 130 1.81 6.94 3.09
N SER A 131 0.52 6.89 2.74
CA SER A 131 -0.17 8.02 2.13
C SER A 131 -0.49 9.13 3.14
N ALA A 132 -0.77 8.75 4.39
CA ALA A 132 -1.02 9.61 5.54
C ALA A 132 0.28 10.21 6.10
N ILE A 133 0.42 11.54 6.11
CA ILE A 133 1.73 12.19 6.27
C ILE A 133 2.31 12.04 7.67
N TYR A 134 1.48 12.09 8.73
CA TYR A 134 1.98 11.94 10.10
C TYR A 134 2.40 10.49 10.35
N HIS A 135 1.59 9.54 9.87
CA HIS A 135 1.88 8.11 9.99
C HIS A 135 3.13 7.70 9.18
N ARG A 136 3.31 8.28 7.99
CA ARG A 136 4.54 8.12 7.18
C ARG A 136 5.77 8.55 7.98
N PHE A 137 5.73 9.71 8.63
CA PHE A 137 6.86 10.17 9.46
C PHE A 137 7.12 9.27 10.67
N GLY A 138 6.08 8.59 11.18
CA GLY A 138 6.21 7.51 12.15
C GLY A 138 7.00 6.32 11.60
N PHE A 139 6.60 5.79 10.43
CA PHE A 139 7.32 4.70 9.77
C PHE A 139 8.73 5.06 9.30
N LEU A 140 8.98 6.34 9.04
CA LEU A 140 10.28 6.89 8.63
C LEU A 140 11.02 7.58 9.79
N ASN A 141 10.72 7.18 11.03
CA ASN A 141 11.41 7.70 12.21
C ASN A 141 12.86 7.15 12.29
N TYR A 142 13.82 8.03 12.57
CA TYR A 142 15.25 7.72 12.72
C TYR A 142 15.60 7.12 14.09
N ASP A 143 14.76 7.35 15.10
CA ASP A 143 14.99 6.92 16.47
C ASP A 143 14.57 5.45 16.65
N ALA A 144 13.48 5.04 16.02
CA ALA A 144 12.97 3.68 16.14
C ALA A 144 13.83 2.67 15.36
N ASN A 145 14.08 1.50 15.96
CA ASN A 145 14.82 0.40 15.35
C ASN A 145 14.17 -0.98 15.57
N GLU A 146 13.06 -1.02 16.31
CA GLU A 146 12.26 -2.23 16.50
C GLU A 146 10.78 -1.93 16.31
N ILE A 147 10.01 -2.97 15.96
CA ILE A 147 8.57 -2.85 15.67
C ILE A 147 7.80 -4.07 16.18
N GLY A 148 6.56 -3.85 16.57
CA GLY A 148 5.56 -4.89 16.81
C GLY A 148 4.34 -4.70 15.92
N ILE A 149 3.84 -5.79 15.35
CA ILE A 149 2.69 -5.79 14.43
C ILE A 149 1.56 -6.62 15.04
N GLY A 150 0.40 -5.99 15.23
CA GLY A 150 -0.83 -6.61 15.70
C GLY A 150 -1.86 -6.66 14.60
N ILE A 151 -2.54 -7.80 14.45
CA ILE A 151 -3.52 -8.02 13.38
C ILE A 151 -4.73 -8.73 13.97
N ASP A 152 -5.91 -8.12 13.88
CA ASP A 152 -7.16 -8.77 14.25
C ASP A 152 -8.31 -8.31 13.36
N GLY A 153 -8.92 -9.24 12.63
CA GLY A 153 -9.87 -8.92 11.57
C GLY A 153 -9.22 -8.12 10.45
N LEU A 154 -9.66 -6.87 10.28
CA LEU A 154 -9.14 -5.91 9.29
C LEU A 154 -8.48 -4.70 9.96
N ASN A 155 -8.11 -4.85 11.24
CA ASN A 155 -7.40 -3.85 12.02
C ASN A 155 -5.92 -4.22 12.13
N TYR A 156 -5.06 -3.23 11.96
CA TYR A 156 -3.61 -3.38 11.99
C TYR A 156 -3.02 -2.32 12.91
N VAL A 157 -2.13 -2.74 13.82
CA VAL A 157 -1.46 -1.87 14.78
C VAL A 157 0.04 -2.08 14.67
N TYR A 158 0.80 -0.99 14.61
CA TYR A 158 2.25 -0.97 14.48
C TYR A 158 2.86 -0.13 15.62
N ASN A 159 3.37 -0.78 16.66
CA ASN A 159 4.13 -0.09 17.72
C ASN A 159 5.61 -0.09 17.35
N MET A 160 6.25 1.08 17.36
CA MET A 160 7.64 1.30 16.95
C MET A 160 8.45 1.82 18.12
N GLY A 161 9.51 1.11 18.49
CA GLY A 161 10.31 1.39 19.67
C GLY A 161 11.81 1.53 19.37
N ASN A 162 12.57 1.85 20.42
CA ASN A 162 14.03 1.89 20.38
C ASN A 162 14.59 0.93 21.43
N LYS A 163 15.31 -0.08 20.96
CA LYS A 163 15.85 -1.15 21.79
C LYS A 163 16.77 -0.62 22.89
N GLU A 164 17.71 0.25 22.56
CA GLU A 164 18.70 0.77 23.50
C GLU A 164 18.05 1.64 24.58
N ILE A 165 17.04 2.43 24.24
CA ILE A 165 16.28 3.24 25.20
C ILE A 165 15.45 2.32 26.13
N ASN A 166 14.81 1.29 25.59
CA ASN A 166 14.09 0.30 26.39
C ASN A 166 15.02 -0.46 27.36
N ASP A 167 16.22 -0.85 26.91
CA ASP A 167 17.22 -1.49 27.77
C ASP A 167 17.68 -0.56 28.91
N ILE A 168 17.81 0.75 28.65
CA ILE A 168 18.11 1.74 29.69
C ILE A 168 16.96 1.84 30.71
N CYS A 169 15.71 1.88 30.25
CA CYS A 169 14.54 1.99 31.12
C CYS A 169 14.33 0.77 32.03
N LYS A 170 14.83 -0.40 31.62
CA LYS A 170 14.89 -1.61 32.45
C LYS A 170 15.99 -1.59 33.51
N GLY A 171 16.92 -0.65 33.40
CA GLY A 171 18.05 -0.50 34.29
C GLY A 171 17.68 0.17 35.61
N SER A 172 18.69 0.75 36.25
CA SER A 172 18.49 1.57 37.46
C SER A 172 18.42 3.04 37.10
N SER A 173 17.46 3.77 37.68
CA SER A 173 17.35 5.22 37.51
C SER A 173 18.64 5.91 37.92
N TYR A 174 19.09 6.87 37.10
CA TYR A 174 20.29 7.65 37.34
C TYR A 174 20.19 8.43 38.67
N SER A 175 21.20 8.24 39.53
CA SER A 175 21.32 8.89 40.84
C SER A 175 22.57 9.75 40.98
N GLY A 176 23.28 10.00 39.87
CA GLY A 176 24.54 10.76 39.86
C GLY A 176 24.34 12.28 39.80
N TYR A 177 25.47 13.01 39.77
CA TYR A 177 25.50 14.45 39.55
C TYR A 177 25.69 14.76 38.07
N GLY A 178 24.78 15.52 37.46
CA GLY A 178 24.88 15.92 36.05
C GLY A 178 23.52 16.18 35.41
N TYR A 179 23.53 16.36 34.09
CA TYR A 179 22.32 16.49 33.29
C TYR A 179 21.69 15.12 33.04
N TYR A 180 20.36 15.07 33.15
CA TYR A 180 19.57 13.88 32.90
C TYR A 180 18.28 14.26 32.18
N TYR A 181 17.67 13.27 31.54
CA TYR A 181 16.32 13.35 31.00
C TYR A 181 15.36 12.53 31.88
N TYR A 182 14.08 12.90 31.88
CA TYR A 182 12.98 12.19 32.55
C TYR A 182 11.74 12.21 31.64
N GLY A 183 10.75 11.36 31.89
CA GLY A 183 9.56 11.23 31.04
C GLY A 183 9.77 10.49 29.71
N ILE A 184 10.91 9.79 29.54
CA ILE A 184 11.20 8.93 28.38
C ILE A 184 10.78 7.48 28.65
N CYS A 185 11.06 7.02 29.86
CA CYS A 185 10.59 5.71 30.33
C CYS A 185 9.14 5.82 30.78
N ILE A 186 8.46 4.67 30.88
CA ILE A 186 7.09 4.62 31.39
C ILE A 186 7.01 5.16 32.82
N ASP A 187 7.97 4.82 33.69
CA ASP A 187 8.14 5.53 34.94
C ASP A 187 8.62 6.95 34.64
N TYR A 188 7.70 7.90 34.73
CA TYR A 188 7.95 9.31 34.47
C TYR A 188 9.08 9.91 35.33
N ASN A 189 9.29 9.37 36.53
CA ASN A 189 10.34 9.83 37.46
C ASN A 189 11.69 9.17 37.20
N PHE A 190 11.75 8.15 36.33
CA PHE A 190 12.99 7.49 35.96
C PHE A 190 13.92 8.48 35.25
N LYS A 191 15.12 8.63 35.78
CA LYS A 191 16.14 9.54 35.24
C LYS A 191 17.09 8.75 34.36
N ILE A 192 17.30 9.23 33.15
CA ILE A 192 18.33 8.71 32.24
C ILE A 192 19.46 9.74 32.17
N GLU A 193 20.70 9.32 32.42
CA GLU A 193 21.88 10.18 32.21
C GLU A 193 21.89 10.71 30.77
N LYS A 194 22.16 12.02 30.59
CA LYS A 194 22.15 12.68 29.29
C LYS A 194 22.98 11.92 28.24
N ASN A 195 24.22 11.56 28.57
CA ASN A 195 25.13 10.91 27.65
C ASN A 195 24.65 9.51 27.24
N SER A 196 24.07 8.75 28.16
CA SER A 196 23.50 7.42 27.87
C SER A 196 22.31 7.52 26.92
N TYR A 197 21.39 8.45 27.19
CA TYR A 197 20.24 8.69 26.32
C TYR A 197 20.68 9.15 24.92
N ASP A 198 21.56 10.16 24.84
CA ASP A 198 22.04 10.68 23.57
C ASP A 198 22.77 9.60 22.76
N THR A 199 23.56 8.75 23.43
CA THR A 199 24.25 7.63 22.79
C THR A 199 23.26 6.60 22.23
N ALA A 200 22.25 6.21 23.02
CA ALA A 200 21.20 5.29 22.59
C ALA A 200 20.44 5.85 21.38
N LYS A 201 19.97 7.09 21.46
CA LYS A 201 19.25 7.77 20.37
C LYS A 201 20.11 7.87 19.10
N ASN A 202 21.35 8.33 19.24
CA ASN A 202 22.26 8.53 18.11
C ASN A 202 22.75 7.23 17.49
N SER A 203 22.76 6.12 18.22
CA SER A 203 23.14 4.81 17.69
C SER A 203 22.23 4.33 16.54
N SER A 204 20.94 4.71 16.57
CA SER A 204 20.00 4.46 15.49
C SER A 204 20.11 5.53 14.40
N ARG A 205 20.12 6.82 14.79
CA ARG A 205 20.18 7.94 13.84
C ARG A 205 21.42 7.89 12.94
N ALA A 206 22.58 7.57 13.50
CA ALA A 206 23.85 7.53 12.77
C ALA A 206 23.92 6.41 11.70
N LYS A 207 23.08 5.38 11.80
CA LYS A 207 23.00 4.28 10.82
C LYS A 207 22.02 4.57 9.69
N ASN A 208 21.21 5.62 9.83
CA ASN A 208 20.20 6.04 8.87
C ASN A 208 20.73 7.19 7.99
N PRO A 209 20.09 7.49 6.86
CA PRO A 209 20.61 8.50 5.93
C PRO A 209 20.50 9.92 6.50
N GLU A 210 21.29 10.84 5.95
CA GLU A 210 21.22 12.28 6.28
C GLU A 210 19.84 12.88 5.93
N VAL A 211 19.23 12.40 4.85
CA VAL A 211 17.94 12.87 4.34
C VAL A 211 17.15 11.69 3.79
N ILE A 212 15.84 11.70 4.04
CA ILE A 212 14.87 10.81 3.40
C ILE A 212 14.08 11.62 2.39
N LEU A 213 14.03 11.12 1.16
CA LEU A 213 13.17 11.62 0.09
C LEU A 213 12.07 10.60 -0.13
N TRP A 214 10.81 11.04 -0.04
CA TRP A 214 9.64 10.18 -0.25
C TRP A 214 8.67 10.80 -1.25
N PRO A 215 8.15 10.09 -2.26
CA PRO A 215 8.49 8.70 -2.64
C PRO A 215 9.98 8.50 -2.85
N TYR A 216 10.50 7.30 -2.58
CA TYR A 216 11.91 7.04 -2.85
C TYR A 216 12.19 7.13 -4.35
N ASN A 217 13.43 7.49 -4.70
CA ASN A 217 13.81 7.69 -6.10
C ASN A 217 13.63 6.40 -6.92
N GLY A 218 12.87 6.49 -8.02
CA GLY A 218 12.57 5.35 -8.89
C GLY A 218 11.41 4.47 -8.43
N MET A 219 10.64 4.85 -7.40
CA MET A 219 9.41 4.15 -7.03
C MET A 219 8.45 4.08 -8.23
N SER A 220 7.81 2.93 -8.47
CA SER A 220 7.00 2.68 -9.68
C SER A 220 5.52 2.37 -9.41
N ASP A 221 5.15 2.22 -8.14
CA ASP A 221 3.83 1.81 -7.66
C ASP A 221 3.26 2.81 -6.65
N PHE A 222 3.65 4.09 -6.73
CA PHE A 222 3.19 5.11 -5.78
C PHE A 222 1.67 5.31 -5.88
N GLU A 223 0.98 5.25 -4.73
CA GLU A 223 -0.47 5.43 -4.69
C GLU A 223 -0.83 6.87 -5.08
N PRO A 224 -1.72 7.10 -6.07
CA PRO A 224 -2.02 8.45 -6.52
C PRO A 224 -2.79 9.33 -5.52
N PRO A 225 -3.81 8.83 -4.77
CA PRO A 225 -4.62 9.69 -3.91
C PRO A 225 -4.12 9.78 -2.46
N PHE A 226 -4.45 10.90 -1.84
CA PHE A 226 -4.63 11.04 -0.39
C PHE A 226 -6.10 11.37 -0.15
N PHE A 227 -6.70 10.83 0.92
CA PHE A 227 -8.10 11.09 1.28
C PHE A 227 -8.19 11.81 2.62
N GLU A 228 -8.06 11.05 3.70
CA GLU A 228 -8.31 11.54 5.06
C GLU A 228 -7.27 10.92 6.00
N GLU A 229 -6.92 11.66 7.05
CA GLU A 229 -6.04 11.23 8.13
C GLU A 229 -6.59 11.77 9.45
N SER A 230 -6.28 11.12 10.58
CA SER A 230 -6.63 11.63 11.90
C SER A 230 -5.36 11.77 12.75
N PRO A 231 -4.97 12.99 13.15
CA PRO A 231 -5.59 14.27 12.80
C PRO A 231 -5.38 14.63 11.32
N ASP A 232 -6.22 15.50 10.76
CA ASP A 232 -6.23 15.78 9.31
C ASP A 232 -5.24 16.91 8.94
N PRO A 233 -4.18 16.64 8.16
CA PRO A 233 -3.22 17.64 7.69
C PRO A 233 -3.80 18.61 6.65
N LEU A 234 -4.92 18.26 5.99
CA LEU A 234 -5.51 19.02 4.89
C LEU A 234 -7.04 19.21 5.06
N PRO A 235 -7.50 19.90 6.13
CA PRO A 235 -8.91 19.95 6.56
C PRO A 235 -9.92 20.57 5.59
N ASN A 236 -9.45 21.13 4.47
CA ASN A 236 -10.30 21.70 3.43
C ASN A 236 -10.43 20.80 2.18
N HIS A 237 -9.78 19.63 2.17
CA HIS A 237 -9.82 18.67 1.06
C HIS A 237 -9.99 17.25 1.59
N SER A 238 -11.11 16.63 1.27
CA SER A 238 -11.31 15.20 1.49
C SER A 238 -10.65 14.31 0.43
N VAL A 239 -10.15 14.89 -0.67
CA VAL A 239 -9.33 14.19 -1.67
C VAL A 239 -8.27 15.10 -2.26
N SER A 240 -7.04 14.62 -2.31
CA SER A 240 -5.89 15.28 -2.94
C SER A 240 -4.93 14.26 -3.56
N GLY A 241 -3.80 14.73 -4.06
CA GLY A 241 -2.67 13.86 -4.41
C GLY A 241 -1.95 13.37 -3.15
N ASN A 242 -1.41 12.15 -3.23
CA ASN A 242 -0.57 11.60 -2.17
C ASN A 242 0.67 12.50 -1.95
N PRO A 243 0.92 12.98 -0.72
CA PRO A 243 1.96 13.97 -0.48
C PRO A 243 3.35 13.45 -0.79
N ILE A 244 4.23 14.34 -1.22
CA ILE A 244 5.67 14.11 -1.37
C ILE A 244 6.35 14.72 -0.15
N SER A 245 7.34 14.07 0.46
CA SER A 245 7.95 14.57 1.69
C SER A 245 9.47 14.45 1.71
N VAL A 246 10.09 15.38 2.43
CA VAL A 246 11.51 15.40 2.76
C VAL A 246 11.65 15.44 4.28
N LYS A 247 12.52 14.58 4.81
CA LYS A 247 12.84 14.55 6.24
C LYS A 247 14.34 14.54 6.42
N PHE A 248 14.86 15.42 7.27
CA PHE A 248 16.28 15.53 7.58
C PHE A 248 16.62 14.88 8.91
N ASN A 249 17.78 14.23 8.96
CA ASN A 249 18.26 13.54 10.14
C ASN A 249 19.03 14.51 11.05
N GLU A 250 18.43 14.85 12.18
CA GLU A 250 18.98 15.72 13.23
C GLU A 250 20.38 15.33 13.74
N TYR A 251 20.78 14.06 13.55
CA TYR A 251 22.14 13.64 13.87
C TYR A 251 23.18 14.39 13.01
N PHE A 252 22.91 14.49 11.71
CA PHE A 252 23.79 15.10 10.72
C PHE A 252 23.49 16.58 10.48
N VAL A 253 22.22 16.97 10.56
CA VAL A 253 21.75 18.33 10.24
C VAL A 253 21.36 19.08 11.51
N LYS A 254 21.76 20.35 11.63
CA LYS A 254 21.45 21.20 12.80
C LYS A 254 20.44 22.28 12.50
N SER A 255 20.41 22.79 11.27
CA SER A 255 19.37 23.70 10.80
C SER A 255 19.01 23.42 9.35
N VAL A 256 17.73 23.58 9.05
CA VAL A 256 17.21 23.47 7.68
C VAL A 256 16.13 24.52 7.43
N GLN A 257 16.19 25.15 6.26
CA GLN A 257 15.17 26.07 5.79
C GLN A 257 14.81 25.73 4.35
N LEU A 258 13.52 25.64 4.08
CA LEU A 258 13.02 25.39 2.73
C LEU A 258 13.24 26.63 1.83
N ILE A 259 13.80 26.42 0.64
CA ILE A 259 13.93 27.46 -0.41
C ILE A 259 12.87 27.23 -1.49
N SER A 260 12.74 26.00 -2.00
CA SER A 260 11.75 25.62 -3.01
C SER A 260 11.37 24.15 -2.88
N PHE A 261 10.12 23.82 -3.21
CA PHE A 261 9.63 22.44 -3.32
C PHE A 261 8.66 22.39 -4.50
N GLU A 262 9.01 21.67 -5.56
CA GLU A 262 8.28 21.71 -6.82
C GLU A 262 8.05 20.29 -7.34
N LEU A 263 6.84 20.04 -7.83
CA LEU A 263 6.43 18.79 -8.46
C LEU A 263 6.23 19.01 -9.97
N TYR A 264 6.61 18.03 -10.78
CA TYR A 264 6.44 18.03 -12.22
C TYR A 264 5.75 16.74 -12.67
N LYS A 265 4.78 16.86 -13.57
CA LYS A 265 4.08 15.78 -14.25
C LYS A 265 4.57 15.71 -15.69
N ASN A 266 5.23 14.63 -16.09
CA ASN A 266 5.82 14.48 -17.43
C ASN A 266 6.65 15.71 -17.87
N GLY A 267 7.40 16.32 -16.94
CA GLY A 267 8.23 17.50 -17.19
C GLY A 267 7.51 18.86 -17.11
N VAL A 268 6.18 18.89 -16.92
CA VAL A 268 5.41 20.13 -16.73
C VAL A 268 5.17 20.35 -15.25
N LYS A 269 5.45 21.57 -14.76
CA LYS A 269 5.25 21.91 -13.34
C LYS A 269 3.78 21.77 -12.94
N VAL A 270 3.54 21.20 -11.77
CA VAL A 270 2.22 21.12 -11.13
C VAL A 270 2.09 22.34 -10.21
N ASP A 271 1.25 23.29 -10.59
CA ASP A 271 1.12 24.55 -9.86
C ASP A 271 0.17 24.45 -8.65
N ASN A 272 -0.87 23.62 -8.74
CA ASN A 272 -1.89 23.48 -7.69
C ASN A 272 -1.39 22.59 -6.55
N THR A 273 -0.53 23.16 -5.70
CA THR A 273 0.14 22.45 -4.60
C THR A 273 0.12 23.29 -3.31
N LEU A 274 0.18 22.61 -2.16
CA LEU A 274 0.35 23.20 -0.84
C LEU A 274 1.58 22.59 -0.18
N ILE A 275 2.43 23.42 0.43
CA ILE A 275 3.58 22.94 1.20
C ILE A 275 3.28 23.06 2.69
N LEU A 276 3.39 21.95 3.41
CA LEU A 276 3.34 21.90 4.86
C LEU A 276 4.74 21.86 5.46
N THR A 277 4.92 22.65 6.50
CA THR A 277 6.09 22.77 7.36
C THR A 277 5.62 22.85 8.81
N LYS A 278 6.55 22.82 9.76
CA LYS A 278 6.24 23.08 11.18
C LYS A 278 5.41 24.35 11.42
N ASP A 279 5.61 25.40 10.63
CA ASP A 279 5.01 26.72 10.89
C ASP A 279 3.55 26.82 10.45
N ASN A 280 3.11 25.98 9.52
CA ASN A 280 1.75 26.03 8.95
C ASN A 280 0.99 24.70 9.04
N ASP A 281 1.58 23.67 9.65
CA ASP A 281 0.89 22.41 9.94
C ASP A 281 -0.28 22.66 10.91
N PRO A 282 -1.54 22.42 10.49
CA PRO A 282 -2.73 22.70 11.30
C PRO A 282 -2.75 21.93 12.63
N ASN A 283 -2.03 20.80 12.72
CA ASN A 283 -2.02 19.95 13.90
C ASN A 283 -0.72 20.03 14.71
N SER A 284 0.24 20.88 14.31
CA SER A 284 1.52 21.07 15.02
C SER A 284 2.29 19.77 15.31
N LYS A 285 2.25 18.82 14.37
CA LYS A 285 2.94 17.53 14.42
C LYS A 285 4.27 17.55 13.68
N PHE A 286 4.45 18.44 12.70
CA PHE A 286 5.71 18.56 11.95
C PHE A 286 6.83 19.12 12.84
N SER A 287 7.99 18.48 12.78
CA SER A 287 9.24 19.05 13.27
C SER A 287 9.83 20.06 12.28
N GLU A 288 10.85 20.82 12.71
CA GLU A 288 11.57 21.75 11.83
C GLU A 288 12.38 21.05 10.73
N PHE A 289 12.52 19.72 10.81
CA PHE A 289 13.26 18.88 9.88
C PHE A 289 12.34 18.12 8.91
N GLU A 290 11.04 18.36 8.95
CA GLU A 290 10.02 17.68 8.15
C GLU A 290 9.28 18.65 7.24
N PHE A 291 9.13 18.25 5.98
CA PHE A 291 8.50 19.05 4.93
C PHE A 291 7.65 18.14 4.05
N ALA A 292 6.48 18.61 3.63
CA ALA A 292 5.61 17.89 2.72
C ALA A 292 5.01 18.81 1.66
N LEU A 293 4.97 18.36 0.42
CA LEU A 293 4.25 18.98 -0.68
C LEU A 293 3.04 18.13 -1.01
N PHE A 294 1.85 18.70 -0.80
CA PHE A 294 0.56 18.14 -1.20
C PHE A 294 0.19 18.67 -2.59
N PRO A 295 0.09 17.80 -3.61
CA PRO A 295 -0.67 18.13 -4.81
C PRO A 295 -2.15 18.24 -4.42
N LEU A 296 -2.78 19.39 -4.67
CA LEU A 296 -4.19 19.60 -4.29
C LEU A 296 -5.16 18.90 -5.25
N ASP A 297 -4.69 18.58 -6.45
CA ASP A 297 -5.34 17.63 -7.34
C ASP A 297 -4.77 16.23 -7.14
N ARG A 298 -5.64 15.21 -7.20
CA ARG A 298 -5.22 13.81 -7.20
C ARG A 298 -4.19 13.55 -8.31
N LEU A 299 -3.15 12.78 -8.00
CA LEU A 299 -2.20 12.33 -9.01
C LEU A 299 -2.88 11.37 -10.00
N ASP A 300 -2.44 11.39 -11.26
CA ASP A 300 -2.94 10.51 -12.30
C ASP A 300 -2.41 9.08 -12.08
N TRP A 301 -3.17 8.08 -12.51
CA TRP A 301 -2.67 6.69 -12.60
C TRP A 301 -1.53 6.57 -13.60
N ASN A 302 -0.61 5.62 -13.36
CA ASN A 302 0.45 5.21 -14.28
C ASN A 302 1.26 6.37 -14.90
N THR A 303 1.51 7.42 -14.15
CA THR A 303 2.08 8.68 -14.65
C THR A 303 3.43 8.94 -14.00
N ASN A 304 4.38 9.43 -14.80
CA ASN A 304 5.71 9.80 -14.31
C ASN A 304 5.67 11.20 -13.71
N TYR A 305 6.20 11.30 -12.50
CA TYR A 305 6.40 12.55 -11.79
C TYR A 305 7.88 12.73 -11.43
N SER A 306 8.32 13.98 -11.37
CA SER A 306 9.63 14.34 -10.83
C SER A 306 9.52 15.49 -9.86
N VAL A 307 10.45 15.55 -8.92
CA VAL A 307 10.47 16.50 -7.83
C VAL A 307 11.77 17.25 -7.88
N LYS A 308 11.72 18.56 -7.68
CA LYS A 308 12.89 19.41 -7.48
C LYS A 308 12.71 20.22 -6.22
N THR A 309 13.71 20.22 -5.36
CA THR A 309 13.65 20.97 -4.10
C THR A 309 15.03 21.47 -3.70
N SER A 310 15.03 22.64 -3.08
CA SER A 310 16.22 23.31 -2.57
C SER A 310 16.02 23.67 -1.11
N PHE A 311 17.05 23.44 -0.31
CA PHE A 311 17.07 23.76 1.11
C PHE A 311 18.35 24.51 1.46
N ASN A 312 18.30 25.43 2.42
CA ASN A 312 19.48 25.87 3.15
C ASN A 312 19.68 24.88 4.31
N VAL A 313 20.76 24.10 4.27
CA VAL A 313 21.11 23.09 5.27
C VAL A 313 22.44 23.51 5.90
N ASP A 314 22.42 23.80 7.19
CA ASP A 314 23.59 24.26 7.96
C ASP A 314 24.34 25.44 7.29
N GLY A 315 23.60 26.36 6.67
CA GLY A 315 24.14 27.55 5.99
C GLY A 315 24.49 27.34 4.52
N ALA A 316 24.40 26.12 3.99
CA ALA A 316 24.70 25.81 2.59
C ALA A 316 23.45 25.42 1.80
N THR A 317 23.31 25.94 0.57
CA THR A 317 22.23 25.52 -0.33
C THR A 317 22.49 24.11 -0.86
N LYS A 318 21.57 23.17 -0.56
CA LYS A 318 21.54 21.81 -1.10
C LYS A 318 20.31 21.63 -2.01
N ASN A 319 20.52 20.98 -3.15
CA ASN A 319 19.46 20.70 -4.14
C ASN A 319 19.24 19.19 -4.23
N TYR A 320 17.98 18.78 -4.32
CA TYR A 320 17.57 17.39 -4.49
C TYR A 320 16.64 17.29 -5.70
N GLU A 321 16.86 16.28 -6.53
CA GLU A 321 16.01 15.94 -7.67
C GLU A 321 15.84 14.43 -7.75
N TRP A 322 14.60 13.98 -7.86
CA TRP A 322 14.27 12.56 -8.01
C TRP A 322 12.97 12.39 -8.77
N SER A 323 12.66 11.15 -9.16
CA SER A 323 11.42 10.82 -9.85
C SER A 323 10.74 9.59 -9.29
N PHE A 324 9.45 9.48 -9.56
CA PHE A 324 8.63 8.32 -9.24
C PHE A 324 7.52 8.17 -10.28
N LYS A 325 6.90 7.01 -10.31
CA LYS A 325 5.74 6.71 -11.14
C LYS A 325 4.60 6.22 -10.26
N THR A 326 3.41 6.72 -10.54
CA THR A 326 2.20 6.24 -9.86
C THR A 326 1.80 4.87 -10.36
N LYS A 327 1.10 4.12 -9.49
CA LYS A 327 0.63 2.77 -9.74
C LYS A 327 -0.15 2.63 -11.05
N SER A 328 0.03 1.50 -11.72
CA SER A 328 -0.82 1.05 -12.82
C SER A 328 -1.93 0.15 -12.28
N LEU A 329 -3.14 0.29 -12.82
CA LEU A 329 -4.27 -0.60 -12.48
C LEU A 329 -4.27 -1.90 -13.29
N ASP A 330 -3.41 -2.00 -14.32
CA ASP A 330 -3.28 -3.15 -15.23
C ASP A 330 -4.58 -3.61 -15.91
N ILE A 331 -5.62 -2.78 -15.83
CA ILE A 331 -6.92 -2.92 -16.48
C ILE A 331 -7.26 -1.62 -17.23
N PRO A 332 -8.14 -1.65 -18.25
CA PRO A 332 -8.53 -0.48 -19.00
C PRO A 332 -9.28 0.51 -18.11
N VAL A 333 -8.98 1.80 -18.27
CA VAL A 333 -9.46 2.88 -17.41
C VAL A 333 -10.33 3.84 -18.22
N TYR A 334 -11.48 4.17 -17.66
CA TYR A 334 -12.26 5.34 -18.06
C TYR A 334 -12.04 6.46 -17.06
N GLU A 335 -11.58 7.62 -17.52
CA GLU A 335 -11.58 8.84 -16.73
C GLU A 335 -12.85 9.63 -17.02
N ILE A 336 -13.68 9.82 -15.98
CA ILE A 336 -14.91 10.59 -16.08
C ILE A 336 -14.69 11.92 -15.37
N ASN A 337 -14.80 13.04 -16.09
CA ASN A 337 -14.66 14.40 -15.54
C ASN A 337 -15.98 15.21 -15.52
N SER A 338 -17.11 14.53 -15.73
CA SER A 338 -18.43 15.15 -15.80
C SER A 338 -19.39 14.58 -14.76
N THR A 339 -20.42 15.34 -14.43
CA THR A 339 -21.50 14.89 -13.53
C THR A 339 -22.36 13.80 -14.16
N THR A 340 -22.47 13.78 -15.49
CA THR A 340 -23.14 12.71 -16.23
C THR A 340 -22.25 12.23 -17.37
N ALA A 341 -22.11 10.92 -17.52
CA ALA A 341 -21.33 10.32 -18.60
C ALA A 341 -22.03 9.10 -19.18
N LYS A 342 -21.73 8.82 -20.45
CA LYS A 342 -22.14 7.61 -21.15
C LYS A 342 -20.90 6.95 -21.72
N ILE A 343 -20.70 5.67 -21.45
CA ILE A 343 -19.56 4.92 -21.96
C ILE A 343 -19.99 3.56 -22.47
N ASP A 344 -19.20 3.04 -23.40
CA ASP A 344 -19.36 1.71 -23.96
C ASP A 344 -18.33 0.76 -23.33
N ILE A 345 -18.75 -0.40 -22.86
CA ILE A 345 -17.85 -1.41 -22.29
C ILE A 345 -18.06 -2.76 -23.00
N LYS A 346 -17.00 -3.55 -23.11
CA LYS A 346 -17.12 -4.93 -23.60
C LYS A 346 -17.63 -5.86 -22.49
N PRO A 347 -18.49 -6.82 -22.81
CA PRO A 347 -18.96 -7.79 -21.81
C PRO A 347 -17.80 -8.66 -21.31
N ASN A 348 -17.86 -9.04 -20.02
CA ASN A 348 -16.89 -9.90 -19.34
C ASN A 348 -15.44 -9.36 -19.29
N VAL A 349 -15.25 -8.05 -19.49
CA VAL A 349 -13.96 -7.38 -19.33
C VAL A 349 -13.99 -6.54 -18.05
N GLU A 350 -12.91 -6.60 -17.26
CA GLU A 350 -12.74 -5.73 -16.10
C GLU A 350 -12.32 -4.33 -16.55
N TYR A 351 -12.97 -3.29 -16.04
CA TYR A 351 -12.64 -1.89 -16.25
C TYR A 351 -12.46 -1.18 -14.91
N ALA A 352 -11.60 -0.16 -14.87
CA ALA A 352 -11.59 0.84 -13.80
C ALA A 352 -12.32 2.09 -14.29
N ILE A 353 -13.37 2.49 -13.58
CA ILE A 353 -14.07 3.76 -13.82
C ILE A 353 -13.57 4.76 -12.79
N TYR A 354 -12.61 5.58 -13.20
CA TYR A 354 -12.08 6.66 -12.40
C TYR A 354 -12.98 7.90 -12.52
N LEU A 355 -13.70 8.18 -11.44
CA LEU A 355 -14.48 9.39 -11.24
C LEU A 355 -13.54 10.50 -10.75
N LYS A 356 -12.92 11.22 -11.69
CA LYS A 356 -12.03 12.34 -11.37
C LYS A 356 -12.75 13.35 -10.48
N PRO A 357 -12.20 13.70 -9.30
CA PRO A 357 -12.81 14.67 -8.41
C PRO A 357 -13.07 15.98 -9.14
N LEU A 358 -14.30 16.48 -9.06
CA LEU A 358 -14.69 17.77 -9.63
C LEU A 358 -14.38 18.94 -8.70
N ASN A 359 -14.12 18.66 -7.43
CA ASN A 359 -13.70 19.60 -6.40
C ASN A 359 -12.98 18.86 -5.27
N ALA A 360 -12.41 19.62 -4.33
CA ALA A 360 -11.62 19.13 -3.19
C ALA A 360 -12.32 18.10 -2.28
N ASN A 361 -13.65 18.02 -2.33
CA ASN A 361 -14.46 17.15 -1.46
C ASN A 361 -15.34 16.17 -2.27
N ASP A 362 -15.06 15.98 -3.56
CA ASP A 362 -15.78 15.03 -4.42
C ASP A 362 -15.27 13.59 -4.19
N ILE A 363 -15.76 12.97 -3.13
CA ILE A 363 -15.60 11.55 -2.82
C ILE A 363 -16.81 10.77 -3.35
N SER A 364 -16.57 9.60 -3.93
CA SER A 364 -17.62 8.79 -4.55
C SER A 364 -17.38 7.29 -4.35
N ASN A 365 -17.52 6.79 -3.12
CA ASN A 365 -17.26 5.40 -2.72
C ASN A 365 -18.53 4.54 -2.54
N GLY A 366 -19.65 4.98 -3.10
CA GLY A 366 -20.90 4.22 -3.10
C GLY A 366 -21.77 4.57 -4.30
N TYR A 367 -22.60 3.61 -4.72
CA TYR A 367 -23.52 3.80 -5.84
C TYR A 367 -24.79 2.95 -5.66
N SER A 368 -25.83 3.33 -6.39
CA SER A 368 -26.98 2.47 -6.71
C SER A 368 -27.01 2.22 -8.21
N SER A 369 -27.46 1.05 -8.64
CA SER A 369 -27.53 0.71 -10.07
C SER A 369 -28.93 0.26 -10.51
N GLN A 370 -29.25 0.57 -11.76
CA GLN A 370 -30.41 0.05 -12.49
C GLN A 370 -29.90 -0.60 -13.76
N TYR A 371 -30.36 -1.80 -14.10
CA TYR A 371 -29.84 -2.55 -15.24
C TYR A 371 -30.93 -3.40 -15.88
N GLN A 372 -30.73 -3.73 -17.16
CA GLN A 372 -31.67 -4.52 -17.91
C GLN A 372 -31.59 -6.01 -17.55
N SER A 373 -32.73 -6.71 -17.65
CA SER A 373 -32.85 -8.14 -17.33
C SER A 373 -31.84 -8.99 -18.11
N GLY A 374 -31.19 -9.93 -17.43
CA GLY A 374 -30.19 -10.83 -18.02
C GLY A 374 -28.75 -10.31 -17.98
N MET A 375 -28.51 -9.10 -17.43
CA MET A 375 -27.16 -8.65 -17.08
C MET A 375 -26.73 -9.22 -15.73
N GLU A 376 -25.45 -9.53 -15.58
CA GLU A 376 -24.84 -9.97 -14.32
C GLU A 376 -23.59 -9.13 -14.01
N PHE A 377 -23.42 -8.78 -12.75
CA PHE A 377 -22.28 -8.00 -12.28
C PHE A 377 -21.25 -8.96 -11.71
N LEU A 378 -20.20 -9.22 -12.49
CA LEU A 378 -19.12 -10.12 -12.12
C LEU A 378 -18.15 -9.48 -11.10
N LYS A 379 -18.04 -8.15 -11.11
CA LYS A 379 -17.17 -7.37 -10.20
C LYS A 379 -17.72 -5.96 -10.00
N THR A 380 -17.70 -5.46 -8.77
CA THR A 380 -18.21 -4.12 -8.39
C THR A 380 -17.56 -3.55 -7.13
N ASP A 381 -16.25 -3.61 -7.04
CA ASP A 381 -15.53 -3.15 -5.84
C ASP A 381 -14.83 -1.82 -6.12
N PHE A 382 -14.75 -0.95 -5.12
CA PHE A 382 -13.95 0.26 -5.23
C PHE A 382 -12.47 -0.06 -5.01
N ILE A 383 -11.61 0.46 -5.90
CA ILE A 383 -10.15 0.40 -5.74
C ILE A 383 -9.71 1.46 -4.73
N ASP A 384 -10.34 2.62 -4.80
CA ASP A 384 -10.20 3.75 -3.90
C ASP A 384 -11.53 4.52 -3.85
N MET A 385 -11.60 5.63 -3.12
CA MET A 385 -12.87 6.34 -2.94
C MET A 385 -13.39 7.09 -4.18
N ASN A 386 -12.70 7.01 -5.33
CA ASN A 386 -13.08 7.63 -6.58
C ASN A 386 -12.94 6.70 -7.80
N THR A 387 -12.63 5.42 -7.61
CA THR A 387 -12.33 4.50 -8.72
C THR A 387 -13.07 3.19 -8.53
N LEU A 388 -14.13 2.99 -9.33
CA LEU A 388 -14.94 1.78 -9.30
C LEU A 388 -14.36 0.73 -10.25
N LYS A 389 -14.02 -0.45 -9.75
CA LYS A 389 -13.68 -1.61 -10.58
C LYS A 389 -14.95 -2.38 -10.94
N ILE A 390 -15.23 -2.49 -12.24
CA ILE A 390 -16.42 -3.17 -12.74
C ILE A 390 -16.10 -4.28 -13.74
N ALA A 391 -16.92 -5.32 -13.74
CA ALA A 391 -17.02 -6.27 -14.84
C ALA A 391 -18.47 -6.73 -14.96
N ILE A 392 -19.03 -6.65 -16.16
CA ILE A 392 -20.45 -6.90 -16.39
C ILE A 392 -20.60 -7.86 -17.56
N SER A 393 -21.45 -8.87 -17.41
CA SER A 393 -21.86 -9.78 -18.47
C SER A 393 -23.26 -9.39 -18.98
N GLY A 394 -23.57 -9.76 -20.22
CA GLY A 394 -24.87 -9.52 -20.84
C GLY A 394 -24.79 -9.50 -22.36
N SER A 395 -25.90 -9.15 -22.99
CA SER A 395 -26.02 -9.02 -24.44
C SER A 395 -25.62 -7.61 -24.91
N ILE A 396 -25.02 -7.53 -26.09
CA ILE A 396 -24.68 -6.26 -26.73
C ILE A 396 -25.93 -5.38 -26.89
N GLY A 397 -25.79 -4.09 -26.60
CA GLY A 397 -26.86 -3.09 -26.59
C GLY A 397 -27.55 -2.93 -25.24
N GLN A 398 -27.32 -3.83 -24.28
CA GLN A 398 -27.90 -3.70 -22.94
C GLN A 398 -27.25 -2.56 -22.14
N LYS A 399 -28.05 -1.96 -21.25
CA LYS A 399 -27.66 -0.78 -20.49
C LYS A 399 -27.76 -0.97 -18.98
N ALA A 400 -26.81 -0.37 -18.28
CA ALA A 400 -26.82 -0.19 -16.83
C ALA A 400 -26.58 1.29 -16.50
N ILE A 401 -27.32 1.83 -15.52
CA ILE A 401 -27.20 3.20 -15.02
C ILE A 401 -26.73 3.13 -13.58
N PHE A 402 -25.68 3.86 -13.27
CA PHE A 402 -25.11 3.99 -11.93
C PHE A 402 -25.36 5.41 -11.44
N ASN A 403 -25.95 5.54 -10.25
CA ASN A 403 -26.11 6.79 -9.53
C ASN A 403 -25.19 6.75 -8.32
N PHE A 404 -24.13 7.53 -8.35
CA PHE A 404 -23.13 7.60 -7.30
C PHE A 404 -23.59 8.53 -6.17
N GLN A 405 -23.09 8.29 -4.96
CA GLN A 405 -23.40 9.12 -3.78
C GLN A 405 -22.96 10.58 -3.94
N SER A 406 -21.94 10.84 -4.76
CA SER A 406 -21.50 12.18 -5.19
C SER A 406 -22.54 12.93 -6.04
N GLY A 407 -23.65 12.28 -6.42
CA GLY A 407 -24.66 12.82 -7.32
C GLY A 407 -24.33 12.61 -8.80
N ARG A 408 -23.24 11.89 -9.11
CA ARG A 408 -22.82 11.60 -10.48
C ARG A 408 -23.62 10.44 -11.07
N VAL A 409 -23.85 10.50 -12.38
CA VAL A 409 -24.61 9.49 -13.13
C VAL A 409 -23.77 8.93 -14.27
N LEU A 410 -23.71 7.61 -14.37
CA LEU A 410 -22.99 6.91 -15.43
C LEU A 410 -23.91 5.91 -16.12
N GLU A 411 -24.14 6.09 -17.42
CA GLU A 411 -24.82 5.12 -18.28
C GLU A 411 -23.75 4.26 -18.99
N LEU A 412 -23.75 2.96 -18.71
CA LEU A 412 -22.93 1.96 -19.39
C LEU A 412 -23.76 1.27 -20.46
N THR A 413 -23.21 1.11 -21.66
CA THR A 413 -23.78 0.25 -22.71
C THR A 413 -22.83 -0.90 -23.03
N LEU A 414 -23.31 -2.14 -23.03
CA LEU A 414 -22.54 -3.28 -23.50
C LEU A 414 -22.35 -3.19 -25.02
N SER A 415 -21.11 -3.13 -25.48
CA SER A 415 -20.76 -2.92 -26.89
C SER A 415 -19.62 -3.86 -27.33
N ASN A 416 -19.46 -4.01 -28.64
CA ASN A 416 -18.33 -4.77 -29.22
C ASN A 416 -17.02 -3.97 -29.13
N THR A 417 -17.10 -2.66 -28.94
CA THR A 417 -15.97 -1.73 -28.88
C THR A 417 -16.05 -0.89 -27.62
N ASP A 418 -14.92 -0.33 -27.21
CA ASP A 418 -14.81 0.61 -26.09
C ASP A 418 -13.79 1.69 -26.43
N LEU A 419 -13.80 2.78 -25.65
CA LEU A 419 -12.88 3.92 -25.72
C LEU A 419 -12.04 4.03 -24.44
N ALA A 420 -11.91 2.95 -23.66
CA ALA A 420 -11.12 2.98 -22.44
C ALA A 420 -9.64 3.24 -22.77
N THR A 421 -8.96 3.98 -21.90
CA THR A 421 -7.51 4.12 -21.96
C THR A 421 -6.89 2.88 -21.35
N TYR A 422 -6.06 2.17 -22.12
CA TYR A 422 -5.38 0.97 -21.62
C TYR A 422 -4.05 1.39 -20.95
N PRO A 423 -3.62 0.71 -19.88
CA PRO A 423 -2.52 1.12 -19.00
C PRO A 423 -1.14 1.24 -19.66
N THR A 424 -1.00 1.04 -20.98
CA THR A 424 0.04 1.60 -21.86
C THR A 424 -0.37 1.37 -23.32
N THR A 425 0.28 1.98 -24.31
CA THR A 425 0.23 1.51 -25.70
C THR A 425 0.96 0.18 -25.82
N ASN A 426 0.54 -0.68 -26.76
CA ASN A 426 1.21 -1.97 -26.97
C ASN A 426 2.71 -1.74 -27.12
N GLN A 427 3.50 -2.51 -26.35
CA GLN A 427 4.94 -2.54 -26.50
C GLN A 427 5.33 -3.81 -27.25
N ASN A 428 6.44 -3.70 -27.98
CA ASN A 428 7.05 -4.84 -28.65
C ASN A 428 8.09 -5.46 -27.72
N PHE A 429 7.84 -6.69 -27.30
CA PHE A 429 8.77 -7.47 -26.48
C PHE A 429 9.36 -8.59 -27.30
N THR A 430 10.68 -8.70 -27.30
CA THR A 430 11.38 -9.76 -28.02
C THR A 430 11.77 -10.89 -27.07
N LEU A 431 11.26 -12.09 -27.35
CA LEU A 431 11.66 -13.33 -26.71
C LEU A 431 12.71 -14.04 -27.57
N ASN A 432 13.85 -14.36 -26.98
CA ASN A 432 14.94 -15.06 -27.67
C ASN A 432 14.99 -16.52 -27.21
N LEU A 433 14.80 -17.45 -28.13
CA LEU A 433 14.98 -18.87 -27.90
C LEU A 433 16.39 -19.30 -28.30
N GLN A 434 16.98 -20.19 -27.51
CA GLN A 434 18.16 -20.96 -27.88
C GLN A 434 17.76 -22.24 -28.61
N LYS A 435 18.66 -22.79 -29.43
CA LYS A 435 18.51 -24.17 -29.91
C LYS A 435 18.42 -25.13 -28.71
N GLY A 436 17.42 -26.02 -28.72
CA GLY A 436 17.15 -26.94 -27.62
C GLY A 436 15.97 -26.48 -26.75
N TRP A 437 15.96 -26.89 -25.49
CA TRP A 437 14.87 -26.59 -24.57
C TRP A 437 14.95 -25.13 -24.09
N ASN A 438 13.80 -24.48 -24.02
CA ASN A 438 13.61 -23.15 -23.44
C ASN A 438 12.38 -23.16 -22.54
N LEU A 439 12.45 -22.50 -21.39
CA LEU A 439 11.32 -22.31 -20.49
C LEU A 439 10.92 -20.84 -20.51
N VAL A 440 9.81 -20.53 -21.16
CA VAL A 440 9.42 -19.15 -21.52
C VAL A 440 7.98 -18.86 -21.14
N SER A 441 7.60 -17.59 -21.27
CA SER A 441 6.25 -17.08 -21.12
C SER A 441 5.94 -16.10 -22.24
N ILE A 442 4.66 -15.90 -22.53
CA ILE A 442 4.22 -14.77 -23.34
C ILE A 442 4.41 -13.49 -22.50
N PRO A 443 5.25 -12.53 -22.95
CA PRO A 443 5.60 -11.34 -22.16
C PRO A 443 4.51 -10.26 -22.17
N VAL A 444 3.34 -10.56 -22.73
CA VAL A 444 2.22 -9.61 -22.87
C VAL A 444 0.89 -10.23 -22.46
N ASN A 445 -0.06 -9.42 -22.02
CA ASN A 445 -1.38 -9.81 -21.53
C ASN A 445 -2.35 -10.13 -22.69
N LYS A 446 -1.92 -11.02 -23.58
CA LYS A 446 -2.63 -11.39 -24.80
C LYS A 446 -2.35 -12.84 -25.13
N SER A 447 -3.38 -13.61 -25.43
CA SER A 447 -3.23 -14.99 -25.87
C SER A 447 -2.81 -15.06 -27.35
N TYR A 448 -2.01 -16.06 -27.68
CA TYR A 448 -1.52 -16.31 -29.04
C TYR A 448 -1.86 -17.73 -29.50
N ASN A 449 -1.98 -17.93 -30.81
CA ASN A 449 -1.96 -19.28 -31.37
C ASN A 449 -0.54 -19.84 -31.26
N SER A 450 -0.38 -21.12 -30.92
CA SER A 450 0.93 -21.75 -30.81
C SER A 450 1.71 -21.82 -32.12
N SER A 451 1.04 -21.61 -33.26
CA SER A 451 1.67 -21.43 -34.57
C SER A 451 2.70 -20.29 -34.59
N ILE A 452 2.69 -19.37 -33.62
CA ILE A 452 3.75 -18.37 -33.46
C ILE A 452 5.13 -19.01 -33.31
N PHE A 453 5.23 -20.19 -32.69
CA PHE A 453 6.45 -20.99 -32.60
C PHE A 453 6.54 -22.02 -33.74
N SER A 454 6.20 -21.61 -34.96
CA SER A 454 6.14 -22.50 -36.12
C SER A 454 7.43 -23.31 -36.31
N GLY A 455 7.29 -24.64 -36.42
CA GLY A 455 8.41 -25.57 -36.60
C GLY A 455 9.08 -26.05 -35.30
N ASP A 456 8.68 -25.51 -34.15
CA ASP A 456 9.16 -25.96 -32.84
C ASP A 456 8.05 -26.69 -32.07
N THR A 457 8.43 -27.53 -31.11
CA THR A 457 7.45 -28.26 -30.29
C THR A 457 7.22 -27.52 -28.99
N THR A 458 5.96 -27.22 -28.67
CA THR A 458 5.59 -26.51 -27.43
C THR A 458 4.91 -27.45 -26.45
N TYR A 459 5.11 -27.22 -25.15
CA TYR A 459 4.39 -27.93 -24.09
C TYR A 459 3.93 -26.94 -23.03
N THR A 460 2.69 -27.13 -22.58
CA THR A 460 2.14 -26.43 -21.42
C THR A 460 1.80 -27.44 -20.33
N TYR A 461 1.66 -26.98 -19.10
CA TYR A 461 1.31 -27.84 -17.97
C TYR A 461 0.16 -27.24 -17.16
N ASN A 462 -0.87 -28.04 -16.94
CA ASN A 462 -1.98 -27.77 -16.04
C ASN A 462 -2.43 -29.09 -15.41
N GLY A 463 -1.67 -29.58 -14.43
CA GLY A 463 -1.83 -30.93 -13.84
C GLY A 463 -1.27 -32.06 -14.71
N SER A 464 -1.35 -31.92 -16.04
CA SER A 464 -0.71 -32.78 -17.04
C SER A 464 -0.08 -31.98 -18.17
N TYR A 465 0.86 -32.58 -18.90
CA TYR A 465 1.47 -31.95 -20.08
C TYR A 465 0.55 -32.01 -21.29
N THR A 466 0.40 -30.87 -21.96
CA THR A 466 -0.25 -30.78 -23.27
C THR A 466 0.81 -30.43 -24.31
N LYS A 467 1.03 -31.33 -25.26
CA LYS A 467 1.93 -31.11 -26.41
C LYS A 467 1.20 -30.30 -27.48
N ASN A 468 1.86 -29.26 -28.01
CA ASN A 468 1.37 -28.37 -29.05
C ASN A 468 -0.07 -27.86 -28.80
N PRO A 469 -0.32 -27.17 -27.66
CA PRO A 469 -1.63 -26.59 -27.37
C PRO A 469 -2.05 -25.63 -28.49
N THR A 470 -3.34 -25.51 -28.79
CA THR A 470 -3.82 -24.58 -29.84
C THR A 470 -3.60 -23.12 -29.45
N THR A 471 -3.75 -22.81 -28.16
CA THR A 471 -3.66 -21.45 -27.61
C THR A 471 -2.64 -21.40 -26.48
N LEU A 472 -1.85 -20.33 -26.47
CA LEU A 472 -0.89 -19.98 -25.43
C LEU A 472 -1.43 -18.75 -24.70
N ASN A 473 -1.58 -18.85 -23.38
CA ASN A 473 -2.17 -17.78 -22.57
C ASN A 473 -1.10 -17.03 -21.78
N PRO A 474 -1.31 -15.74 -21.46
CA PRO A 474 -0.46 -15.03 -20.49
C PRO A 474 -0.51 -15.71 -19.11
N LYS A 475 0.48 -15.43 -18.26
CA LYS A 475 0.68 -15.99 -16.91
C LYS A 475 1.01 -17.49 -16.86
N GLN A 476 1.04 -18.17 -18.01
CA GLN A 476 1.38 -19.59 -18.13
C GLN A 476 2.83 -19.78 -18.58
N GLY A 477 3.52 -20.74 -17.98
CA GLY A 477 4.85 -21.16 -18.45
C GLY A 477 4.75 -22.14 -19.61
N ILE A 478 5.68 -22.04 -20.56
CA ILE A 478 5.68 -22.77 -21.81
C ILE A 478 7.08 -23.37 -22.01
N TRP A 479 7.15 -24.68 -22.20
CA TRP A 479 8.35 -25.32 -22.70
C TRP A 479 8.37 -25.25 -24.22
N VAL A 480 9.46 -24.77 -24.80
CA VAL A 480 9.67 -24.76 -26.25
C VAL A 480 10.94 -25.52 -26.57
N LEU A 481 10.81 -26.64 -27.29
CA LEU A 481 11.93 -27.34 -27.90
C LEU A 481 12.19 -26.74 -29.28
N SER A 482 13.16 -25.83 -29.34
CA SER A 482 13.50 -25.08 -30.54
C SER A 482 14.55 -25.80 -31.39
N SER A 483 14.31 -25.87 -32.68
CA SER A 483 15.21 -26.48 -33.67
C SER A 483 16.47 -25.65 -33.95
N SER A 484 16.39 -24.33 -33.72
CA SER A 484 17.49 -23.35 -33.88
C SER A 484 17.29 -22.18 -32.90
N SER A 485 18.29 -21.32 -32.72
CA SER A 485 18.06 -20.06 -32.00
C SER A 485 17.18 -19.13 -32.84
N LYS A 486 16.14 -18.55 -32.24
CA LYS A 486 15.11 -17.75 -32.92
C LYS A 486 14.65 -16.60 -32.02
N SER A 487 14.17 -15.52 -32.61
CA SER A 487 13.61 -14.39 -31.89
C SER A 487 12.16 -14.16 -32.30
N TYR A 488 11.29 -13.92 -31.33
CA TYR A 488 9.86 -13.69 -31.54
C TYR A 488 9.47 -12.38 -30.90
N THR A 489 8.78 -11.52 -31.66
CA THR A 489 8.27 -10.24 -31.15
C THR A 489 6.80 -10.36 -30.82
N PHE A 490 6.46 -10.01 -29.58
CA PHE A 490 5.11 -9.97 -29.07
C PHE A 490 4.70 -8.52 -28.88
N GLU A 491 3.67 -8.11 -29.61
CA GLU A 491 3.03 -6.81 -29.43
C GLU A 491 1.85 -6.94 -28.44
N GLY A 492 1.94 -6.22 -27.33
CA GLY A 492 0.86 -6.17 -26.34
C GLY A 492 1.22 -5.43 -25.06
N GLN A 493 0.31 -5.48 -24.10
CA GLN A 493 0.49 -4.87 -22.78
C GLN A 493 1.32 -5.77 -21.88
N GLU A 494 2.17 -5.19 -21.04
CA GLU A 494 2.76 -5.93 -19.93
C GLU A 494 1.66 -6.37 -18.92
N TYR A 495 1.92 -7.37 -18.08
CA TYR A 495 1.03 -7.73 -16.96
C TYR A 495 1.80 -7.95 -15.67
N SER A 496 1.22 -7.50 -14.56
CA SER A 496 1.67 -7.85 -13.22
C SER A 496 1.30 -9.29 -12.84
N SER A 497 2.08 -9.84 -11.92
CA SER A 497 2.01 -11.23 -11.47
C SER A 497 1.15 -11.44 -10.21
N ASP A 498 0.45 -10.39 -9.75
CA ASP A 498 -0.32 -10.33 -8.48
C ASP A 498 -1.49 -11.32 -8.34
N SER A 499 -1.70 -12.18 -9.33
CA SER A 499 -2.82 -13.12 -9.40
C SER A 499 -2.35 -14.54 -9.68
N PHE A 500 -1.49 -15.06 -8.79
CA PHE A 500 -1.36 -16.50 -8.56
C PHE A 500 -2.07 -16.94 -7.27
N SER A 501 -3.07 -16.16 -6.83
CA SER A 501 -3.80 -16.36 -5.58
C SER A 501 -4.54 -17.70 -5.48
N THR A 502 -4.62 -18.47 -6.58
CA THR A 502 -5.32 -19.76 -6.69
C THR A 502 -4.41 -20.94 -7.07
N LEU A 503 -3.14 -20.97 -6.62
CA LEU A 503 -2.28 -22.14 -6.86
C LEU A 503 -2.81 -23.40 -6.15
N SER A 504 -3.03 -24.47 -6.91
CA SER A 504 -3.33 -25.80 -6.38
C SER A 504 -2.08 -26.40 -5.69
N SER A 505 -2.28 -27.35 -4.77
CA SER A 505 -1.14 -28.04 -4.15
C SER A 505 -0.37 -28.85 -5.20
N GLY A 506 0.97 -28.85 -5.08
CA GLY A 506 1.84 -29.52 -6.03
C GLY A 506 2.56 -28.55 -6.97
N TRP A 507 2.92 -29.04 -8.15
CA TRP A 507 3.68 -28.28 -9.13
C TRP A 507 2.76 -27.42 -9.98
N SER A 508 3.20 -26.18 -10.26
CA SER A 508 2.55 -25.25 -11.18
C SER A 508 3.59 -24.65 -12.11
N LEU A 509 3.26 -24.55 -13.40
CA LEU A 509 4.11 -23.95 -14.42
C LEU A 509 3.55 -22.58 -14.82
N LEU A 510 4.27 -21.54 -14.43
CA LEU A 510 3.83 -20.15 -14.51
C LEU A 510 4.76 -19.34 -15.41
N GLY A 511 4.28 -18.15 -15.80
CA GLY A 511 4.98 -17.29 -16.74
C GLY A 511 5.03 -15.83 -16.28
N ALA A 512 6.16 -15.18 -16.54
CA ALA A 512 6.40 -13.80 -16.15
C ALA A 512 6.12 -12.81 -17.30
N GLY A 513 5.16 -11.90 -17.08
CA GLY A 513 4.87 -10.78 -17.98
C GLY A 513 5.79 -9.57 -17.78
N LYS A 514 6.34 -9.42 -16.57
CA LYS A 514 7.31 -8.41 -16.17
C LYS A 514 8.46 -9.03 -15.40
N ASN A 515 9.46 -8.24 -14.99
CA ASN A 515 10.44 -8.71 -14.02
C ASN A 515 9.75 -8.88 -12.65
N ILE A 516 9.81 -10.08 -12.09
CA ILE A 516 9.14 -10.47 -10.85
C ILE A 516 10.18 -10.67 -9.75
N THR A 517 9.94 -10.12 -8.57
CA THR A 517 10.65 -10.51 -7.35
C THR A 517 9.79 -11.51 -6.59
N ILE A 518 10.26 -12.77 -6.46
CA ILE A 518 9.45 -13.90 -5.99
C ILE A 518 8.88 -13.67 -4.57
N GLN A 519 9.63 -12.98 -3.70
CA GLN A 519 9.23 -12.71 -2.32
C GLN A 519 8.10 -11.67 -2.21
N ASN A 520 7.92 -10.82 -3.23
CA ASN A 520 7.04 -9.64 -3.14
C ASN A 520 5.74 -9.78 -3.95
N GLU A 521 5.74 -10.50 -5.07
CA GLU A 521 4.62 -10.46 -6.03
C GLU A 521 3.82 -11.78 -6.14
N ILE A 522 4.33 -12.90 -5.63
CA ILE A 522 3.62 -14.18 -5.68
C ILE A 522 2.84 -14.37 -4.37
N SER A 523 1.74 -13.64 -4.25
CA SER A 523 0.82 -13.82 -3.13
C SER A 523 -0.14 -14.99 -3.37
N CYS A 524 -0.23 -15.91 -2.41
CA CYS A 524 -1.32 -16.88 -2.33
C CYS A 524 -2.02 -16.71 -0.98
N GLN A 525 -3.36 -16.64 -0.99
CA GLN A 525 -4.11 -16.71 0.26
C GLN A 525 -3.84 -18.08 0.90
N ASN A 526 -3.26 -18.06 2.11
CA ASN A 526 -3.02 -19.22 2.97
C ASN A 526 -2.03 -20.30 2.46
N CYS A 527 -0.92 -19.92 1.81
CA CYS A 527 0.10 -20.91 1.44
C CYS A 527 1.56 -20.41 1.52
N SER A 528 2.49 -21.33 1.80
CA SER A 528 3.94 -21.08 1.74
C SER A 528 4.50 -21.75 0.47
N ILE A 529 5.12 -20.97 -0.42
CA ILE A 529 5.86 -21.51 -1.57
C ILE A 529 7.07 -22.30 -1.04
N LYS A 530 7.16 -23.60 -1.35
CA LYS A 530 8.27 -24.45 -0.89
C LYS A 530 9.53 -24.30 -1.72
N SER A 531 9.36 -24.12 -3.03
CA SER A 531 10.47 -23.82 -3.94
C SER A 531 9.99 -23.24 -5.25
N SER A 532 10.83 -22.44 -5.88
CA SER A 532 10.67 -21.96 -7.26
C SER A 532 11.88 -22.36 -8.12
N TRP A 533 11.68 -22.51 -9.42
CA TRP A 533 12.73 -22.96 -10.32
C TRP A 533 12.63 -22.28 -11.69
N THR A 534 13.74 -21.75 -12.17
CA THR A 534 13.90 -21.27 -13.56
C THR A 534 14.90 -22.13 -14.30
N TYR A 535 14.81 -22.15 -15.63
CA TYR A 535 15.68 -22.94 -16.48
C TYR A 535 16.49 -22.03 -17.41
N ASN A 536 17.82 -22.16 -17.37
CA ASN A 536 18.73 -21.43 -18.24
C ASN A 536 18.98 -22.25 -19.51
N ALA A 537 18.40 -21.83 -20.63
CA ALA A 537 18.52 -22.52 -21.91
C ALA A 537 19.96 -22.57 -22.45
N THR A 538 20.75 -21.51 -22.22
CA THR A 538 22.14 -21.41 -22.68
C THR A 538 23.05 -22.41 -21.96
N LEU A 539 22.87 -22.54 -20.64
CA LEU A 539 23.68 -23.43 -19.81
C LEU A 539 23.07 -24.83 -19.66
N SER A 540 21.85 -25.04 -20.15
CA SER A 540 21.06 -26.26 -19.92
C SER A 540 20.99 -26.64 -18.44
N SER A 541 20.77 -25.65 -17.57
CA SER A 541 20.84 -25.81 -16.12
C SER A 541 19.64 -25.21 -15.40
N TRP A 542 19.39 -25.70 -14.19
CA TRP A 542 18.31 -25.24 -13.32
C TRP A 542 18.83 -24.28 -12.25
N SER A 543 18.09 -23.20 -12.02
CA SER A 543 18.27 -22.34 -10.85
C SER A 543 17.15 -22.59 -9.87
N LYS A 544 17.50 -22.84 -8.60
CA LYS A 544 16.55 -23.03 -7.51
C LYS A 544 16.41 -21.73 -6.71
N ASN A 545 15.18 -21.36 -6.42
CA ASN A 545 14.81 -20.18 -5.62
C ASN A 545 15.47 -18.89 -6.13
N PRO A 546 15.30 -18.53 -7.42
CA PRO A 546 15.88 -17.29 -7.92
C PRO A 546 15.25 -16.08 -7.22
N SER A 547 16.05 -15.06 -6.92
CA SER A 547 15.57 -13.82 -6.30
C SER A 547 14.67 -13.02 -7.25
N THR A 548 14.94 -13.09 -8.55
CA THR A 548 14.17 -12.46 -9.61
C THR A 548 13.88 -13.43 -10.75
N ILE A 549 12.73 -13.27 -11.38
CA ILE A 549 12.36 -13.94 -12.64
C ILE A 549 12.22 -12.84 -13.69
N ASN A 550 12.89 -12.98 -14.82
CA ASN A 550 12.88 -11.95 -15.84
C ASN A 550 11.59 -12.03 -16.68
N ARG A 551 11.21 -10.90 -17.27
CA ARG A 551 10.15 -10.83 -18.28
C ARG A 551 10.35 -11.91 -19.36
N GLY A 552 9.28 -12.62 -19.69
CA GLY A 552 9.28 -13.65 -20.72
C GLY A 552 9.87 -14.99 -20.28
N GLU A 553 10.34 -15.12 -19.04
CA GLU A 553 10.72 -16.43 -18.48
C GLU A 553 9.49 -17.21 -18.01
N GLY A 554 9.53 -18.52 -18.25
CA GLY A 554 8.67 -19.48 -17.57
C GLY A 554 9.37 -20.02 -16.32
N PHE A 555 8.59 -20.43 -15.33
CA PHE A 555 9.14 -20.92 -14.08
C PHE A 555 8.20 -21.92 -13.40
N TRP A 556 8.79 -22.82 -12.62
CA TRP A 556 8.05 -23.75 -11.79
C TRP A 556 7.91 -23.24 -10.38
N ILE A 557 6.75 -23.47 -9.80
CA ILE A 557 6.50 -23.32 -8.36
C ILE A 557 6.01 -24.65 -7.80
N TYR A 558 6.50 -24.99 -6.61
CA TYR A 558 5.97 -26.09 -5.81
C TYR A 558 5.33 -25.56 -4.52
N LYS A 559 4.06 -25.92 -4.32
CA LYS A 559 3.25 -25.66 -3.12
C LYS A 559 3.10 -26.94 -2.29
#